data_AF-A0A4Q2LIG0-F1
#
_entry.id   AF-A0A4Q2LIG0-F1
#
_cell.length_a   1.000
_cell.length_b   1.000
_cell.length_c   1.000
_cell.angle_alpha   90.00
_cell.angle_beta   90.00
_cell.angle_gamma   90.00
#
_symmetry.space_group_name_H-M   'P 1'
#
loop_
_entity.id
_entity.type
_entity.pdbx_description
1 polymer ?
#
loop_
_entity_poly.entity_id
_entity_poly.type
_entity_poly.pdbx_seq_one_letter_code
_entity_poly.pdbx_strand_id
1 'polypeptide(L)'
;MSTEFGFIVDTNKYTEFRHRMCAYMTGHTPTNTSDGEDERVEYLEYHKKLDGVLFKRDLLDISSPSNVYPTNDIWNNGYGHYYTKDTEKKALEHYKSSVIELYLEFINEYIKLDRSLYSDTFINSKITECKKEINKAKNATCINKYPAYLSFIIYFNHIPSNKTLSFLKKRAIEFTNKYEKNVEVTGFRILKPEPI
;
A
#
# COMPACT_ATOMS: atom_id res chain seq x y z
N MET A 1 -18.01 10.42 19.66
CA MET A 1 -17.05 9.90 18.67
C MET A 1 -17.75 9.88 17.34
N SER A 2 -17.18 10.47 16.28
CA SER A 2 -17.75 10.41 14.93
C SER A 2 -17.81 8.95 14.50
N THR A 3 -18.97 8.48 14.09
CA THR A 3 -19.15 7.19 13.45
C THR A 3 -18.59 7.28 12.03
N GLU A 4 -17.29 7.01 11.89
CA GLU A 4 -16.59 7.12 10.61
C GLU A 4 -17.02 6.00 9.66
N PHE A 5 -17.48 6.37 8.47
CA PHE A 5 -17.68 5.43 7.37
C PHE A 5 -16.46 5.44 6.45
N GLY A 6 -16.02 4.27 6.03
CA GLY A 6 -14.88 4.13 5.11
C GLY A 6 -15.25 3.41 3.83
N PHE A 7 -14.92 3.99 2.68
CA PHE A 7 -14.86 3.25 1.41
C PHE A 7 -13.42 2.80 1.18
N ILE A 8 -13.19 1.49 1.18
CA ILE A 8 -11.86 0.92 1.00
C ILE A 8 -11.75 0.38 -0.43
N VAL A 9 -10.64 0.71 -1.09
CA VAL A 9 -10.25 0.16 -2.39
C VAL A 9 -9.05 -0.76 -2.16
N ASP A 10 -9.20 -2.02 -2.52
CA ASP A 10 -8.13 -3.02 -2.47
C ASP A 10 -7.43 -3.08 -3.82
N THR A 11 -6.10 -3.15 -3.81
CA THR A 11 -5.29 -3.22 -5.02
C THR A 11 -4.24 -4.32 -4.95
N ASN A 12 -3.60 -4.63 -6.08
CA ASN A 12 -2.49 -5.59 -6.13
C ASN A 12 -1.11 -4.96 -5.84
N LYS A 13 -1.05 -3.66 -5.54
CA LYS A 13 0.20 -2.91 -5.34
C LYS A 13 0.11 -1.92 -4.19
N TYR A 14 1.26 -1.39 -3.79
CA TYR A 14 1.35 -0.41 -2.72
C TYR A 14 0.68 0.91 -3.13
N THR A 15 -0.04 1.55 -2.22
CA THR A 15 -1.00 2.63 -2.49
C THR A 15 -0.38 4.04 -2.47
N GLU A 16 0.77 4.22 -3.13
CA GLU A 16 1.41 5.54 -3.25
C GLU A 16 0.54 6.53 -4.03
N PHE A 17 -0.24 6.03 -5.00
CA PHE A 17 -1.18 6.79 -5.83
C PHE A 17 -2.49 7.17 -5.10
N ARG A 18 -2.64 6.87 -3.80
CA ARG A 18 -3.93 7.01 -3.07
C ARG A 18 -4.53 8.41 -3.13
N HIS A 19 -3.72 9.47 -3.04
CA HIS A 19 -4.26 10.84 -3.04
C HIS A 19 -4.75 11.23 -4.43
N ARG A 20 -4.00 10.89 -5.48
CA ARG A 20 -4.41 11.08 -6.88
C ARG A 20 -5.69 10.32 -7.19
N MET A 21 -5.77 9.06 -6.76
CA MET A 21 -6.99 8.27 -6.92
C MET A 21 -8.16 8.87 -6.13
N CYS A 22 -7.93 9.31 -4.88
CA CYS A 22 -8.95 10.00 -4.08
C CYS A 22 -9.45 11.28 -4.77
N ALA A 23 -8.54 12.11 -5.28
CA ALA A 23 -8.86 13.32 -6.03
C ALA A 23 -9.64 13.01 -7.31
N TYR A 24 -9.22 12.00 -8.07
CA TYR A 24 -9.93 11.55 -9.26
C TYR A 24 -11.35 11.03 -8.96
N MET A 25 -11.52 10.36 -7.84
CA MET A 25 -12.80 9.77 -7.45
C MET A 25 -13.75 10.78 -6.80
N THR A 26 -13.22 11.78 -6.10
CA THR A 26 -14.02 12.62 -5.18
C THR A 26 -13.84 14.12 -5.38
N GLY A 27 -12.87 14.55 -6.18
CA GLY A 27 -12.48 15.96 -6.32
C GLY A 27 -11.84 16.56 -5.07
N HIS A 28 -11.39 15.75 -4.11
CA HIS A 28 -10.71 16.22 -2.91
C HIS A 28 -9.24 15.82 -2.91
N THR A 29 -8.39 16.82 -2.69
CA THR A 29 -6.95 16.68 -2.50
C THR A 29 -6.61 16.94 -1.03
N PRO A 30 -5.54 16.33 -0.48
CA PRO A 30 -5.07 16.69 0.86
C PRO A 30 -4.62 18.15 0.89
N THR A 31 -4.86 18.84 2.01
CA THR A 31 -4.73 20.31 2.09
C THR A 31 -3.29 20.84 1.95
N ASN A 32 -2.28 19.98 2.14
CA ASN A 32 -0.87 20.35 2.16
C ASN A 32 -0.04 19.68 1.05
N THR A 33 -0.66 19.29 -0.06
CA THR A 33 0.03 18.67 -1.19
C THR A 33 -0.62 19.05 -2.52
N SER A 34 0.17 19.12 -3.59
CA SER A 34 -0.31 19.24 -4.97
C SER A 34 -0.66 17.89 -5.60
N ASP A 35 -0.43 16.79 -4.87
CA ASP A 35 -0.68 15.43 -5.33
C ASP A 35 -2.17 15.20 -5.58
N GLY A 36 -2.55 14.98 -6.84
CA GLY A 36 -3.94 14.78 -7.27
C GLY A 36 -4.64 16.03 -7.84
N GLU A 37 -3.96 17.16 -7.98
CA GLU A 37 -4.61 18.40 -8.44
C GLU A 37 -5.13 18.33 -9.88
N ASP A 38 -4.39 17.70 -10.79
CA ASP A 38 -4.83 17.48 -12.18
C ASP A 38 -6.09 16.60 -12.21
N GLU A 39 -6.09 15.52 -11.42
CA GLU A 39 -7.24 14.63 -11.30
C GLU A 39 -8.45 15.31 -10.62
N ARG A 40 -8.20 16.25 -9.71
CA ARG A 40 -9.24 17.10 -9.11
C ARG A 40 -9.89 18.00 -10.17
N VAL A 41 -9.09 18.65 -11.01
CA VAL A 41 -9.60 19.50 -12.10
C VAL A 41 -10.44 18.66 -13.06
N GLU A 42 -9.95 17.49 -13.46
CA GLU A 42 -10.69 16.56 -14.32
C GLU A 42 -12.01 16.13 -13.68
N TYR A 43 -12.01 15.81 -12.38
CA TYR A 43 -13.23 15.50 -11.64
C TYR A 43 -14.24 16.65 -11.71
N LEU A 44 -13.83 17.90 -11.49
CA LEU A 44 -14.72 19.05 -11.51
C LEU A 44 -15.33 19.29 -12.90
N GLU A 45 -14.58 19.06 -13.97
CA GLU A 45 -15.10 19.14 -15.34
C GLU A 45 -16.12 18.04 -15.66
N TYR A 46 -15.85 16.82 -15.17
CA TYR A 46 -16.76 15.69 -15.32
C TYR A 46 -18.03 15.89 -14.47
N HIS A 47 -17.88 16.41 -13.25
CA HIS A 47 -18.96 16.63 -12.29
C HIS A 47 -19.97 17.68 -12.76
N LYS A 48 -19.52 18.74 -13.44
CA LYS A 48 -20.42 19.71 -14.10
C LYS A 48 -21.42 19.06 -15.06
N LYS A 49 -21.15 17.83 -15.53
CA LYS A 49 -22.02 17.04 -16.41
C LYS A 49 -22.89 16.02 -15.66
N LEU A 50 -22.68 15.86 -14.36
CA LEU A 50 -23.40 14.91 -13.51
C LEU A 50 -24.30 15.66 -12.52
N ASP A 51 -25.61 15.64 -12.77
CA ASP A 51 -26.60 16.10 -11.81
C ASP A 51 -26.52 15.27 -10.50
N GLY A 52 -26.15 15.94 -9.40
CA GLY A 52 -26.49 15.50 -8.05
C GLY A 52 -25.54 14.55 -7.31
N VAL A 53 -24.24 14.47 -7.65
CA VAL A 53 -23.27 13.71 -6.85
C VAL A 53 -22.36 14.64 -6.04
N LEU A 54 -22.91 15.41 -5.10
CA LEU A 54 -22.13 16.32 -4.25
C LEU A 54 -21.45 15.57 -3.09
N PHE A 55 -20.23 15.09 -3.33
CA PHE A 55 -19.39 14.43 -2.30
C PHE A 55 -18.92 15.36 -1.18
N LYS A 56 -18.87 16.67 -1.41
CA LYS A 56 -18.29 17.63 -0.47
C LYS A 56 -18.98 17.62 0.91
N ARG A 57 -20.28 17.31 0.98
CA ARG A 57 -20.99 17.19 2.26
C ARG A 57 -20.71 15.87 2.98
N ASP A 58 -20.33 14.84 2.23
CA ASP A 58 -20.17 13.50 2.76
C ASP A 58 -18.72 13.18 3.14
N LEU A 59 -17.71 13.95 2.75
CA LEU A 59 -16.32 13.70 3.17
C LEU A 59 -15.99 14.35 4.51
N LEU A 60 -15.24 13.64 5.34
CA LEU A 60 -14.70 14.21 6.58
C LEU A 60 -13.77 15.38 6.27
N ASP A 61 -13.88 16.45 7.06
CA ASP A 61 -12.95 17.58 7.03
C ASP A 61 -11.65 17.21 7.76
N ILE A 62 -10.87 16.34 7.12
CA ILE A 62 -9.58 15.86 7.60
C ILE A 62 -8.48 16.30 6.64
N SER A 63 -7.28 16.54 7.18
CA SER A 63 -6.13 17.01 6.39
C SER A 63 -5.78 16.10 5.22
N SER A 64 -6.08 14.79 5.32
CA SER A 64 -6.01 13.84 4.23
C SER A 64 -7.29 13.01 4.17
N PRO A 65 -8.14 13.17 3.13
CA PRO A 65 -9.41 12.44 2.99
C PRO A 65 -9.22 10.94 2.72
N SER A 66 -7.97 10.52 2.47
CA SER A 66 -7.61 9.12 2.26
C SER A 66 -6.38 8.69 3.06
N ASN A 67 -6.35 7.44 3.53
CA ASN A 67 -5.23 6.84 4.24
C ASN A 67 -4.92 5.43 3.73
N VAL A 68 -3.70 4.94 3.99
CA VAL A 68 -3.38 3.52 3.80
C VAL A 68 -4.20 2.67 4.76
N TYR A 69 -4.64 1.50 4.32
CA TYR A 69 -5.49 0.61 5.11
C TYR A 69 -5.02 -0.85 5.00
N PRO A 70 -5.09 -1.65 6.07
CA PRO A 70 -4.74 -3.07 6.02
C PRO A 70 -5.58 -3.83 5.00
N THR A 71 -4.92 -4.62 4.16
CA THR A 71 -5.56 -5.51 3.20
C THR A 71 -5.92 -6.82 3.88
N ASN A 72 -7.18 -7.23 3.78
CA ASN A 72 -7.65 -8.46 4.41
C ASN A 72 -6.92 -9.68 3.83
N ASP A 73 -6.57 -10.61 4.71
CA ASP A 73 -5.98 -11.91 4.36
C ASP A 73 -4.64 -11.84 3.61
N ILE A 74 -4.05 -10.65 3.49
CA ILE A 74 -2.72 -10.41 2.94
C ILE A 74 -1.81 -9.88 4.04
N TRP A 75 -0.60 -10.45 4.12
CA TRP A 75 0.44 -10.04 5.03
C TRP A 75 1.75 -9.82 4.28
N ASN A 76 2.67 -9.06 4.87
CA ASN A 76 4.01 -8.86 4.36
C ASN A 76 5.05 -9.44 5.32
N ASN A 77 6.21 -9.83 4.79
CA ASN A 77 7.29 -10.43 5.58
C ASN A 77 8.32 -9.42 6.13
N GLY A 78 8.10 -8.11 5.96
CA GLY A 78 9.06 -7.05 6.31
C GLY A 78 10.14 -6.77 5.25
N TYR A 79 10.16 -7.52 4.14
CA TYR A 79 11.13 -7.37 3.05
C TYR A 79 10.45 -6.99 1.72
N GLY A 80 9.25 -6.40 1.77
CA GLY A 80 8.52 -5.97 0.58
C GLY A 80 7.80 -7.08 -0.20
N HIS A 81 7.76 -8.32 0.33
CA HIS A 81 7.01 -9.42 -0.27
C HIS A 81 5.66 -9.62 0.43
N TYR A 82 4.63 -9.90 -0.36
CA TYR A 82 3.24 -10.06 0.08
C TYR A 82 2.75 -11.48 -0.13
N TYR A 83 1.97 -11.98 0.82
CA TYR A 83 1.51 -13.36 0.87
C TYR A 83 0.08 -13.43 1.39
N THR A 84 -0.66 -14.46 0.99
CA THR A 84 -1.99 -14.77 1.55
C THR A 84 -1.88 -15.76 2.72
N LYS A 85 -2.92 -15.87 3.54
CA LYS A 85 -2.96 -16.82 4.68
C LYS A 85 -2.63 -18.27 4.30
N ASP A 86 -3.02 -18.73 3.12
CA ASP A 86 -2.81 -20.13 2.72
C ASP A 86 -1.44 -20.41 2.09
N THR A 87 -0.56 -19.40 2.04
CA THR A 87 0.74 -19.49 1.35
C THR A 87 1.94 -19.57 2.28
N GLU A 88 1.75 -19.81 3.58
CA GLU A 88 2.82 -19.74 4.59
C GLU A 88 4.04 -20.61 4.28
N LYS A 89 3.83 -21.84 3.81
CA LYS A 89 4.94 -22.73 3.43
C LYS A 89 5.74 -22.16 2.26
N LYS A 90 5.05 -21.71 1.21
CA LYS A 90 5.68 -21.06 0.04
C LYS A 90 6.37 -19.76 0.43
N ALA A 91 5.76 -19.00 1.33
CA ALA A 91 6.34 -17.77 1.85
C ALA A 91 7.63 -18.06 2.61
N LEU A 92 7.67 -19.12 3.44
CA LEU A 92 8.85 -19.51 4.20
C LEU A 92 9.99 -19.94 3.26
N GLU A 93 9.68 -20.74 2.25
CA GLU A 93 10.65 -21.13 1.21
C GLU A 93 11.20 -19.89 0.48
N HIS A 94 10.32 -18.97 0.06
CA HIS A 94 10.72 -17.73 -0.61
C HIS A 94 11.54 -16.80 0.29
N TYR A 95 11.16 -16.64 1.57
CA TYR A 95 11.91 -15.86 2.55
C TYR A 95 13.32 -16.42 2.71
N LYS A 96 13.45 -17.75 2.83
CA LYS A 96 14.75 -18.42 2.94
C LYS A 96 15.61 -18.12 1.71
N SER A 97 15.07 -18.29 0.50
CA SER A 97 15.84 -18.06 -0.72
C SER A 97 16.23 -16.59 -0.89
N SER A 98 15.27 -15.66 -0.78
CA SER A 98 15.50 -14.22 -0.97
C SER A 98 16.49 -13.62 0.03
N VAL A 99 16.41 -14.00 1.31
CA VAL A 99 17.36 -13.52 2.33
C VAL A 99 18.76 -14.10 2.08
N ILE A 100 18.86 -15.37 1.70
CA ILE A 100 20.16 -15.99 1.38
C ILE A 100 20.80 -15.28 0.18
N GLU A 101 20.04 -15.04 -0.88
CA GLU A 101 20.49 -14.34 -2.08
C GLU A 101 21.01 -12.93 -1.75
N LEU A 102 20.18 -12.12 -1.08
CA LEU A 102 20.54 -10.75 -0.67
C LEU A 102 21.84 -10.68 0.13
N TYR A 103 21.99 -11.54 1.14
CA TYR A 103 23.19 -11.51 1.98
C TYR A 103 24.42 -12.11 1.30
N LEU A 104 24.27 -12.98 0.30
CA LEU A 104 25.38 -13.41 -0.55
C LEU A 104 25.87 -12.28 -1.46
N GLU A 105 24.96 -11.47 -2.00
CA GLU A 105 25.31 -10.26 -2.75
C GLU A 105 26.12 -9.29 -1.87
N PHE A 106 25.64 -8.97 -0.66
CA PHE A 106 26.38 -8.12 0.28
C PHE A 106 27.75 -8.68 0.63
N ILE A 107 27.89 -10.00 0.86
CA ILE A 107 29.20 -10.62 1.08
C ILE A 107 30.14 -10.37 -0.10
N ASN A 108 29.64 -10.55 -1.33
CA ASN A 108 30.43 -10.30 -2.53
C ASN A 108 30.85 -8.84 -2.67
N GLU A 109 29.98 -7.89 -2.30
CA GLU A 109 30.31 -6.47 -2.26
C GLU A 109 31.40 -6.17 -1.22
N TYR A 110 31.28 -6.71 0.00
CA TYR A 110 32.28 -6.54 1.05
C TYR A 110 33.65 -7.13 0.68
N ILE A 111 33.69 -8.25 -0.05
CA ILE A 111 34.95 -8.85 -0.51
C ILE A 111 35.68 -7.93 -1.50
N LYS A 112 34.93 -7.20 -2.33
CA LYS A 112 35.45 -6.29 -3.37
C LYS A 112 35.88 -4.92 -2.85
N LEU A 113 35.63 -4.61 -1.58
CA LEU A 113 36.02 -3.32 -1.01
C LEU A 113 37.54 -3.10 -1.04
N ASP A 114 37.94 -1.86 -1.28
CA ASP A 114 39.33 -1.43 -1.32
C ASP A 114 39.99 -1.54 0.07
N ARG A 115 41.04 -2.35 0.17
CA ARG A 115 41.78 -2.60 1.40
C ARG A 115 42.63 -1.42 1.87
N SER A 116 42.83 -0.41 1.02
CA SER A 116 43.44 0.85 1.42
C SER A 116 42.46 1.73 2.23
N LEU A 117 41.15 1.54 2.05
CA LEU A 117 40.09 2.31 2.71
C LEU A 117 39.44 1.54 3.86
N TYR A 118 39.41 0.21 3.79
CA TYR A 118 38.73 -0.65 4.76
C TYR A 118 39.64 -1.74 5.29
N SER A 119 39.72 -1.87 6.61
CA SER A 119 40.51 -2.92 7.26
C SER A 119 39.88 -4.31 7.08
N ASP A 120 40.73 -5.34 7.10
CA ASP A 120 40.27 -6.73 7.09
C ASP A 120 39.35 -7.05 8.27
N THR A 121 39.59 -6.44 9.44
CA THR A 121 38.73 -6.59 10.62
C THR A 121 37.31 -6.10 10.34
N PHE A 122 37.16 -4.93 9.70
CA PHE A 122 35.86 -4.38 9.35
C PHE A 122 35.13 -5.30 8.36
N ILE A 123 35.81 -5.69 7.28
CA ILE A 123 35.22 -6.53 6.23
C ILE A 123 34.82 -7.90 6.79
N ASN A 124 35.67 -8.52 7.61
CA ASN A 124 35.36 -9.81 8.24
C ASN A 124 34.21 -9.70 9.25
N SER A 125 34.08 -8.58 9.97
CA SER A 125 32.95 -8.32 10.86
C SER A 125 31.64 -8.28 10.07
N LYS A 126 31.61 -7.55 8.95
CA LYS A 126 30.41 -7.45 8.10
C LYS A 126 30.03 -8.77 7.45
N ILE A 127 31.00 -9.51 6.92
CA ILE A 127 30.75 -10.86 6.39
C ILE A 127 30.21 -11.79 7.49
N THR A 128 30.71 -11.67 8.72
CA THR A 128 30.20 -12.43 9.87
C THR A 128 28.75 -12.08 10.20
N GLU A 129 28.38 -10.79 10.18
CA GLU A 129 27.01 -10.32 10.34
C GLU A 129 26.09 -10.92 9.25
N CYS A 130 26.48 -10.86 7.97
CA CYS A 130 25.71 -11.46 6.87
C CYS A 130 25.52 -12.98 7.05
N LYS A 131 26.58 -13.70 7.46
CA LYS A 131 26.52 -15.15 7.72
C LYS A 131 25.55 -15.49 8.87
N LYS A 132 25.45 -14.64 9.90
CA LYS A 132 24.48 -14.83 10.99
C LYS A 132 23.05 -14.73 10.46
N GLU A 133 22.75 -13.75 9.63
CA GLU A 133 21.41 -13.59 9.04
C GLU A 133 21.06 -14.73 8.07
N ILE A 134 22.02 -15.20 7.26
CA ILE A 134 21.86 -16.40 6.42
C ILE A 134 21.51 -17.63 7.27
N ASN A 135 22.23 -17.86 8.38
CA ASN A 135 21.97 -19.00 9.26
C ASN A 135 20.60 -18.88 9.96
N LYS A 136 20.23 -17.67 10.38
CA LYS A 136 18.90 -17.38 10.93
C LYS A 136 17.79 -17.69 9.93
N ALA A 137 17.96 -17.29 8.66
CA ALA A 137 17.00 -17.60 7.60
C ALA A 137 16.90 -19.12 7.35
N LYS A 138 18.02 -19.83 7.19
CA LYS A 138 18.04 -21.29 6.98
C LYS A 138 17.29 -22.05 8.07
N ASN A 139 17.51 -21.66 9.32
CA ASN A 139 16.93 -22.30 10.50
C ASN A 139 15.52 -21.77 10.86
N ALA A 140 14.98 -20.79 10.13
CA ALA A 140 13.66 -20.27 10.40
C ALA A 140 12.59 -21.37 10.20
N THR A 141 11.73 -21.53 11.20
CA THR A 141 10.56 -22.43 11.17
C THR A 141 9.26 -21.67 10.88
N CYS A 142 9.26 -20.36 11.09
CA CYS A 142 8.16 -19.45 10.78
C CYS A 142 8.70 -18.11 10.25
N ILE A 143 7.81 -17.27 9.73
CA ILE A 143 8.11 -15.91 9.29
C ILE A 143 7.27 -14.94 10.10
N ASN A 144 7.85 -13.78 10.40
CA ASN A 144 7.10 -12.66 10.96
C ASN A 144 6.06 -12.15 9.95
N LYS A 145 4.82 -11.99 10.41
CA LYS A 145 3.71 -11.52 9.59
C LYS A 145 3.35 -10.11 10.01
N TYR A 146 3.42 -9.18 9.08
CA TYR A 146 2.98 -7.80 9.28
C TYR A 146 1.76 -7.51 8.39
N PRO A 147 0.86 -6.59 8.77
CA PRO A 147 -0.25 -6.20 7.90
C PRO A 147 0.26 -5.69 6.54
N ALA A 148 -0.32 -6.18 5.44
CA ALA A 148 -0.06 -5.60 4.13
C ALA A 148 -0.94 -4.36 3.92
N TYR A 149 -0.39 -3.32 3.30
CA TYR A 149 -1.08 -2.04 3.04
C TYR A 149 -1.26 -1.83 1.52
N LEU A 150 -1.90 -2.80 0.87
CA LEU A 150 -2.25 -2.74 -0.56
C LEU A 150 -3.64 -2.14 -0.79
N SER A 151 -4.22 -1.58 0.27
CA SER A 151 -5.53 -0.95 0.27
C SER A 151 -5.41 0.49 0.75
N PHE A 152 -6.34 1.33 0.33
CA PHE A 152 -6.51 2.65 0.91
C PHE A 152 -8.00 2.90 1.18
N ILE A 153 -8.26 3.73 2.19
CA ILE A 153 -9.59 4.08 2.66
C ILE A 153 -9.86 5.55 2.34
N ILE A 154 -11.08 5.86 1.91
CA ILE A 154 -11.63 7.22 1.81
C ILE A 154 -12.72 7.34 2.88
N TYR A 155 -12.66 8.39 3.69
CA TYR A 155 -13.59 8.55 4.81
C TYR A 155 -14.77 9.46 4.51
N PHE A 156 -15.92 9.10 5.07
CA PHE A 156 -17.18 9.80 4.92
C PHE A 156 -17.83 10.12 6.28
N ASN A 157 -18.51 11.27 6.34
CA ASN A 157 -19.39 11.72 7.41
C ASN A 157 -20.62 10.82 7.58
N HIS A 158 -21.08 10.20 6.50
CA HIS A 158 -22.31 9.41 6.44
C HIS A 158 -22.15 8.19 5.52
N ILE A 159 -23.09 7.25 5.60
CA ILE A 159 -23.13 6.09 4.68
C ILE A 159 -23.32 6.60 3.24
N PRO A 160 -22.39 6.32 2.31
CA PRO A 160 -22.58 6.69 0.91
C PRO A 160 -23.74 5.90 0.30
N SER A 161 -24.56 6.55 -0.53
CA SER A 161 -25.62 5.86 -1.26
C SER A 161 -25.07 4.79 -2.21
N ASN A 162 -25.89 3.80 -2.61
CA ASN A 162 -25.47 2.80 -3.62
C ASN A 162 -25.07 3.44 -4.95
N LYS A 163 -25.72 4.54 -5.37
CA LYS A 163 -25.35 5.30 -6.58
C LYS A 163 -23.95 5.89 -6.41
N THR A 164 -23.67 6.46 -5.25
CA THR A 164 -22.35 7.00 -4.87
C THR A 164 -21.28 5.92 -4.90
N LEU A 165 -21.54 4.77 -4.27
CA LEU A 165 -20.60 3.64 -4.26
C LEU A 165 -20.31 3.11 -5.67
N SER A 166 -21.34 2.92 -6.49
CA SER A 166 -21.17 2.47 -7.89
C SER A 166 -20.34 3.45 -8.71
N PHE A 167 -20.56 4.75 -8.50
CA PHE A 167 -19.75 5.79 -9.11
C PHE A 167 -18.28 5.71 -8.68
N LEU A 168 -18.00 5.63 -7.38
CA LEU A 168 -16.63 5.51 -6.85
C LEU A 168 -15.90 4.28 -7.39
N LYS A 169 -16.58 3.12 -7.40
CA LYS A 169 -16.02 1.88 -7.92
C LYS A 169 -15.61 2.01 -9.40
N LYS A 170 -16.49 2.58 -10.22
CA LYS A 170 -16.21 2.84 -11.64
C LYS A 170 -15.00 3.76 -11.80
N ARG A 171 -14.94 4.86 -11.04
CA ARG A 171 -13.84 5.83 -11.09
C ARG A 171 -12.50 5.24 -10.64
N ALA A 172 -12.48 4.39 -9.60
CA ALA A 172 -11.27 3.72 -9.15
C ALA A 172 -10.66 2.84 -10.25
N ILE A 173 -11.50 2.06 -10.95
CA ILE A 173 -11.08 1.21 -12.08
C ILE A 173 -10.61 2.05 -13.28
N GLU A 174 -11.34 3.13 -13.60
CA GLU A 174 -10.92 4.06 -14.66
C GLU A 174 -9.56 4.68 -14.36
N PHE A 175 -9.32 5.07 -13.11
CA PHE A 175 -8.04 5.66 -12.68
C PHE A 175 -6.89 4.69 -12.92
N THR A 176 -7.00 3.43 -12.47
CA THR A 176 -5.92 2.45 -12.68
C THR A 176 -5.68 2.19 -14.17
N ASN A 177 -6.73 2.09 -14.97
CA ASN A 177 -6.59 1.88 -16.41
C ASN A 177 -5.92 3.08 -17.12
N LYS A 178 -6.19 4.30 -16.67
CA LYS A 178 -5.70 5.53 -17.30
C LYS A 178 -4.30 5.90 -16.84
N TYR A 179 -4.07 5.90 -15.53
CA TYR A 179 -2.88 6.50 -14.90
C TYR A 179 -1.92 5.47 -14.31
N GLU A 180 -2.42 4.37 -13.78
CA GLU A 180 -1.62 3.37 -13.07
C GLU A 180 -1.74 1.99 -13.73
N LYS A 181 -1.31 1.89 -15.00
CA LYS A 181 -1.53 0.71 -15.86
C LYS A 181 -1.02 -0.63 -15.29
N ASN A 182 -0.13 -0.58 -14.32
CA ASN A 182 0.42 -1.77 -13.66
C ASN A 182 -0.23 -2.05 -12.30
N VAL A 183 -1.27 -1.32 -11.92
CA VAL A 183 -2.06 -1.49 -10.70
C VAL A 183 -3.43 -2.01 -11.10
N GLU A 184 -3.93 -3.00 -10.37
CA GLU A 184 -5.27 -3.55 -10.54
C GLU A 184 -6.07 -3.34 -9.26
N VAL A 185 -7.33 -2.91 -9.41
CA VAL A 185 -8.29 -2.92 -8.30
C VAL A 185 -8.78 -4.35 -8.10
N THR A 186 -8.45 -4.94 -6.96
CA THR A 186 -8.77 -6.34 -6.63
C THR A 186 -10.06 -6.48 -5.83
N GLY A 187 -10.55 -5.38 -5.25
CA GLY A 187 -11.75 -5.42 -4.41
C GLY A 187 -12.19 -4.07 -3.87
N PHE A 188 -13.37 -4.08 -3.27
CA PHE A 188 -13.95 -2.93 -2.57
C PHE A 188 -14.57 -3.38 -1.26
N ARG A 189 -14.35 -2.61 -0.19
CA ARG A 189 -14.94 -2.87 1.13
C ARG A 189 -15.57 -1.61 1.70
N ILE A 190 -16.50 -1.81 2.63
CA ILE A 190 -17.09 -0.73 3.42
C ILE A 190 -16.73 -0.97 4.88
N LEU A 191 -16.03 -0.01 5.48
CA LEU A 191 -15.88 0.07 6.91
C LEU A 191 -17.15 0.69 7.49
N LYS A 192 -17.88 -0.12 8.25
CA LYS A 192 -19.01 0.37 9.06
C LYS A 192 -18.48 0.76 10.43
N PRO A 193 -18.94 1.88 11.01
CA PRO A 193 -18.64 2.19 12.39
C PRO A 193 -19.20 1.09 13.29
N GLU A 194 -18.43 0.73 14.31
CA GLU A 194 -18.91 -0.22 15.32
C GLU A 194 -20.13 0.39 16.05
N PRO A 195 -21.20 -0.41 16.27
CA PRO A 195 -22.29 0.04 17.12
C PRO A 195 -21.73 0.26 18.54
N ILE A 196 -21.96 1.45 19.08
CA ILE A 196 -21.67 1.80 20.48
C ILE A 196 -22.61 1.01 21.40
#